data_AF-A0A846T2S7-F1
#
_entry.id   AF-A0A846T2S7-F1
#
_cell.length_a   1.000
_cell.length_b   1.000
_cell.length_c   1.000
_cell.angle_alpha   90.00
_cell.angle_beta   90.00
_cell.angle_gamma   90.00
#
_symmetry.space_group_name_H-M   'P 1'
#
loop_
_entity.id
_entity.type
_entity.pdbx_description
1 polymer ?
#
loop_
_entity_poly.entity_id
_entity_poly.type
_entity_poly.pdbx_seq_one_letter_code
_entity_poly.pdbx_strand_id
1 'polypeptide(L)'
;AETVAERLDATVVNMRFVKPLDEALIAQLAADHRCLVTLEENVIAGGAGSAVSECLAARGINVAVRHIGLPDRFIDQGERGELLAECGLDVAGILRQLTQWGLIDESVSTIS
;
A
#
# COMPACT_ATOMS: atom_id res chain seq x y z
N ALA A 1 7.53 1.78 4.20
CA ALA A 1 6.26 2.05 4.90
C ALA A 1 6.46 3.02 6.04
N GLU A 2 7.25 2.67 7.06
CA GLU A 2 7.46 3.49 8.28
C GLU A 2 7.86 4.94 7.98
N THR A 3 8.91 5.16 7.19
CA THR A 3 9.36 6.50 6.79
C THR A 3 8.27 7.34 6.10
N VAL A 4 7.43 6.71 5.26
CA VAL A 4 6.33 7.41 4.59
C VAL A 4 5.25 7.77 5.61
N ALA A 5 4.92 6.85 6.51
CA ALA A 5 3.87 7.08 7.48
C ALA A 5 4.23 8.11 8.54
N GLU A 6 5.49 8.15 8.98
CA GLU A 6 6.00 9.22 9.87
C GLU A 6 5.80 10.61 9.25
N ARG A 7 5.96 10.75 7.93
CA ARG A 7 5.74 12.02 7.21
C ARG A 7 4.26 12.39 7.10
N LEU A 8 3.37 11.41 7.16
CA LEU A 8 1.94 11.57 6.92
C LEU A 8 1.07 11.47 8.18
N ASP A 9 1.69 11.21 9.33
CA ASP A 9 0.99 10.83 10.56
C ASP A 9 0.00 9.67 10.32
N ALA A 10 0.43 8.69 9.51
CA ALA A 10 -0.40 7.56 9.12
C ALA A 10 -0.20 6.36 10.05
N THR A 11 -1.28 5.61 10.32
CA THR A 11 -1.18 4.31 10.98
C THR A 11 -0.44 3.31 10.08
N VAL A 12 0.62 2.69 10.60
CA VAL A 12 1.31 1.57 9.95
C VAL A 12 1.00 0.28 10.66
N VAL A 13 0.56 -0.72 9.88
CA VAL A 13 0.39 -2.07 10.35
C VAL A 13 1.26 -3.00 9.52
N ASN A 14 2.14 -3.74 10.20
CA ASN A 14 2.79 -4.91 9.62
C ASN A 14 1.88 -6.12 9.80
N MET A 15 1.26 -6.60 8.73
CA MET A 15 0.32 -7.72 8.80
C MET A 15 0.97 -9.05 9.19
N ARG A 16 2.31 -9.17 9.10
CA ARG A 16 3.15 -10.37 9.38
C ARG A 16 2.84 -11.63 8.56
N PHE A 17 1.57 -11.88 8.25
CA PHE A 17 1.07 -13.03 7.51
C PHE A 17 0.14 -12.57 6.41
N VAL A 18 0.36 -13.07 5.19
CA VAL A 18 -0.61 -12.92 4.09
C VAL A 18 -1.79 -13.88 4.31
N LYS A 19 -1.55 -15.05 4.89
CA LYS A 19 -2.56 -16.02 5.32
C LYS A 19 -2.15 -16.76 6.60
N PRO A 20 -3.10 -17.03 7.54
CA PRO A 20 -4.41 -16.40 7.60
C PRO A 20 -4.27 -14.88 7.81
N LEU A 21 -5.20 -14.10 7.26
CA LEU A 21 -5.24 -12.66 7.50
C LEU A 21 -5.71 -12.39 8.94
N ASP A 22 -5.18 -11.34 9.56
CA ASP A 22 -5.82 -10.75 10.75
C ASP A 22 -7.01 -9.91 10.30
N GLU A 23 -8.09 -10.62 10.01
CA GLU A 23 -9.26 -9.98 9.47
C GLU A 23 -9.89 -9.01 10.48
N ALA A 24 -9.83 -9.30 11.79
CA ALA A 24 -10.37 -8.41 12.82
C ALA A 24 -9.67 -7.05 12.80
N LEU A 25 -8.34 -7.06 12.68
CA LEU A 25 -7.54 -5.85 12.53
C LEU A 25 -7.88 -5.09 11.25
N ILE A 26 -8.06 -5.78 10.12
CA ILE A 26 -8.47 -5.13 8.85
C ILE A 26 -9.80 -4.40 9.00
N ALA A 27 -10.79 -5.03 9.64
CA ALA A 27 -12.09 -4.41 9.87
C ALA A 27 -11.99 -3.20 10.80
N GLN A 28 -11.17 -3.29 11.86
CA GLN A 28 -10.92 -2.17 12.75
C GLN A 28 -10.28 -0.99 12.00
N LEU A 29 -9.21 -1.24 11.24
CA LEU A 29 -8.55 -0.19 10.45
C LEU A 29 -9.50 0.48 9.46
N ALA A 30 -10.37 -0.31 8.80
CA ALA A 30 -11.37 0.21 7.88
C ALA A 30 -12.45 1.07 8.55
N ALA A 31 -12.75 0.82 9.83
CA ALA A 31 -13.68 1.65 10.60
C ALA A 31 -13.03 2.97 11.06
N ASP A 32 -11.75 2.92 11.41
CA ASP A 32 -11.02 4.05 11.99
C ASP A 32 -10.42 5.01 10.92
N HIS A 33 -10.34 4.58 9.65
CA HIS A 33 -9.67 5.32 8.58
C HIS A 33 -10.57 5.51 7.35
N ARG A 34 -10.40 6.65 6.68
CA ARG A 34 -11.11 6.96 5.41
C ARG A 34 -10.62 6.15 4.21
N CYS A 35 -9.39 5.65 4.29
CA CYS A 35 -8.69 5.00 3.20
C CYS A 35 -7.66 4.03 3.78
N LEU A 36 -7.49 2.88 3.14
CA LEU A 36 -6.43 1.92 3.40
C LEU A 36 -5.49 1.89 2.19
N VAL A 37 -4.19 1.81 2.45
CA VAL A 37 -3.17 1.59 1.43
C VAL A 37 -2.41 0.33 1.78
N THR A 38 -2.40 -0.65 0.87
CA THR A 38 -1.57 -1.85 1.03
C THR A 38 -0.25 -1.65 0.30
N LEU A 39 0.85 -2.12 0.89
CA LEU A 39 2.18 -2.09 0.30
C LEU A 39 2.78 -3.49 0.32
N GLU A 40 3.16 -4.01 -0.85
CA GLU A 40 3.78 -5.34 -0.97
C GLU A 40 4.88 -5.38 -2.03
N GLU A 41 5.95 -6.13 -1.79
CA GLU A 41 6.95 -6.46 -2.82
C GLU A 41 6.54 -7.75 -3.55
N ASN A 42 5.29 -7.76 -4.02
CA ASN A 42 4.67 -8.85 -4.74
C ASN A 42 3.71 -8.28 -5.78
N VAL A 43 3.33 -9.10 -6.77
CA VAL A 43 2.34 -8.69 -7.78
C VAL A 43 1.01 -8.37 -7.09
N ILE A 44 0.43 -7.21 -7.43
CA ILE A 44 -0.83 -6.73 -6.84
C ILE A 44 -1.96 -7.74 -7.11
N ALA A 45 -2.04 -8.26 -8.34
CA ALA A 45 -3.04 -9.25 -8.73
C ALA A 45 -2.85 -10.55 -7.95
N GLY A 46 -3.82 -10.90 -7.10
CA GLY A 46 -3.76 -12.08 -6.23
C GLY A 46 -2.82 -11.94 -5.03
N GLY A 47 -2.25 -10.75 -4.80
CA GLY A 47 -1.34 -10.47 -3.69
C GLY A 47 -2.05 -10.28 -2.34
N ALA A 48 -1.28 -9.81 -1.36
CA ALA A 48 -1.79 -9.48 -0.03
C ALA A 48 -2.83 -8.36 -0.08
N GLY A 49 -2.64 -7.37 -0.95
CA GLY A 49 -3.60 -6.30 -1.18
C GLY A 49 -4.95 -6.83 -1.69
N SER A 50 -4.93 -7.75 -2.66
CA SER A 50 -6.14 -8.42 -3.17
C SER A 50 -6.89 -9.13 -2.03
N ALA A 51 -6.17 -9.86 -1.18
CA ALA A 51 -6.77 -10.57 -0.06
C ALA A 51 -7.42 -9.63 0.99
N VAL A 52 -6.85 -8.44 1.22
CA VAL A 52 -7.48 -7.39 2.06
C VAL A 52 -8.79 -6.91 1.44
N SER A 53 -8.80 -6.62 0.14
CA SER A 53 -10.00 -6.19 -0.58
C SER A 53 -11.09 -7.28 -0.59
N GLU A 54 -10.71 -8.54 -0.78
CA GLU A 54 -11.60 -9.69 -0.67
C GLU A 54 -12.21 -9.82 0.74
N CYS A 55 -11.40 -9.65 1.79
CA CYS A 55 -11.86 -9.67 3.17
C CYS A 55 -12.89 -8.56 3.46
N LEU A 56 -12.62 -7.33 3.01
CA LEU A 56 -13.52 -6.18 3.18
C LEU A 56 -14.85 -6.41 2.43
N ALA A 57 -14.77 -6.87 1.19
CA ALA A 57 -15.93 -7.18 0.36
C ALA A 57 -16.80 -8.29 0.98
N ALA A 58 -16.19 -9.38 1.47
CA ALA A 58 -16.89 -10.48 2.12
C ALA A 58 -17.69 -10.05 3.37
N ARG A 59 -17.35 -8.89 3.94
CA ARG A 59 -17.99 -8.32 5.14
C ARG A 59 -18.90 -7.14 4.85
N GLY A 60 -19.03 -6.74 3.58
CA GLY A 60 -19.80 -5.57 3.19
C GLY A 60 -19.22 -4.25 3.69
N ILE A 61 -17.92 -4.21 4.01
CA ILE A 61 -17.23 -2.99 4.46
C ILE A 61 -16.81 -2.20 3.22
N ASN A 62 -17.32 -0.97 3.08
CA ASN A 62 -16.97 -0.08 1.98
C ASN A 62 -16.04 1.03 2.48
N VAL A 63 -14.74 0.87 2.21
CA VAL A 63 -13.69 1.86 2.47
C VAL A 63 -12.84 2.01 1.21
N ALA A 64 -12.27 3.18 0.97
CA ALA A 64 -11.34 3.34 -0.14
C ALA A 64 -10.09 2.48 0.10
N VAL A 65 -9.71 1.66 -0.88
CA VAL A 65 -8.48 0.85 -0.83
C VAL A 65 -7.63 1.15 -2.04
N ARG A 66 -6.33 1.36 -1.82
CA ARG A 66 -5.33 1.47 -2.88
C ARG A 66 -4.20 0.47 -2.67
N HIS A 67 -3.71 -0.10 -3.76
CA HIS A 67 -2.67 -1.12 -3.71
C HIS A 67 -1.40 -0.58 -4.34
N ILE A 68 -0.29 -0.63 -3.60
CA ILE A 68 1.06 -0.40 -4.08
C ILE A 68 1.78 -1.74 -4.07
N GLY A 69 2.24 -2.18 -5.23
CA GLY A 69 2.94 -3.44 -5.41
C GLY A 69 3.55 -3.57 -6.79
N LEU A 70 4.06 -4.76 -7.11
CA LEU A 70 4.65 -5.02 -8.41
C LEU A 70 3.56 -5.08 -9.49
N PRO A 71 3.84 -4.55 -10.69
CA PRO A 71 2.91 -4.63 -11.81
C PRO A 71 2.83 -6.06 -12.35
N ASP A 72 1.72 -6.39 -13.02
CA ASP A 72 1.53 -7.68 -13.71
C ASP A 72 2.24 -7.68 -15.08
N ARG A 73 3.56 -7.53 -15.04
CA ARG A 73 4.47 -7.61 -16.19
C ARG A 73 5.83 -8.11 -15.75
N PHE A 74 6.62 -8.58 -16.72
CA PHE A 74 8.03 -8.84 -16.45
C PHE A 74 8.77 -7.54 -16.12
N ILE A 75 9.66 -7.67 -15.14
CA ILE A 75 10.62 -6.64 -14.75
C ILE A 75 12.00 -7.15 -15.20
N ASP A 76 12.77 -6.28 -15.86
CA ASP A 76 14.09 -6.63 -16.37
C ASP A 76 15.08 -6.90 -15.23
N GLN A 77 16.26 -7.41 -15.58
CA GLN A 77 17.33 -7.65 -14.59
C GLN A 77 18.01 -6.34 -14.22
N GLY A 78 18.28 -6.16 -12.93
CA GLY A 78 18.95 -4.99 -12.39
C GLY A 78 19.17 -5.14 -10.89
N GLU A 79 19.79 -4.13 -10.28
CA GLU A 79 19.95 -4.12 -8.83
C GLU A 79 18.60 -3.92 -8.15
N ARG A 80 18.37 -4.64 -7.04
CA ARG A 80 17.05 -4.66 -6.37
C ARG A 80 16.51 -3.26 -6.08
N GLY A 81 17.36 -2.33 -5.63
CA GLY A 81 16.95 -0.95 -5.34
C GLY A 81 16.45 -0.20 -6.58
N GLU A 82 17.08 -0.41 -7.74
CA GLU A 82 16.70 0.19 -9.01
C GLU A 82 15.37 -0.39 -9.51
N LEU A 83 15.19 -1.71 -9.42
CA LEU A 83 13.95 -2.39 -9.79
C LEU A 83 12.76 -1.93 -8.93
N LEU A 84 12.97 -1.77 -7.63
CA LEU A 84 11.94 -1.25 -6.74
C LEU A 84 11.59 0.21 -7.06
N ALA A 85 12.59 1.05 -7.32
CA ALA A 85 12.36 2.45 -7.70
C ALA A 85 11.62 2.56 -9.05
N GLU A 86 11.95 1.72 -10.04
CA GLU A 86 11.23 1.64 -11.32
C GLU A 86 9.75 1.27 -11.10
N CYS A 87 9.47 0.37 -10.16
CA CYS A 87 8.12 -0.02 -9.78
C CYS A 87 7.44 0.98 -8.82
N GLY A 88 8.11 2.06 -8.43
CA GLY A 88 7.59 3.05 -7.48
C GLY A 88 7.44 2.53 -6.05
N LEU A 89 8.21 1.51 -5.67
CA LEU A 89 8.25 0.90 -4.34
C LEU A 89 9.32 1.52 -3.42
N ASP A 90 10.01 2.56 -3.88
CA ASP A 90 10.84 3.42 -3.06
C ASP A 90 10.00 4.52 -2.37
N VAL A 91 10.60 5.23 -1.40
CA VAL A 91 9.90 6.29 -0.65
C VAL A 91 9.33 7.35 -1.60
N ALA A 92 10.10 7.76 -2.60
CA ALA A 92 9.68 8.77 -3.56
C ALA A 92 8.53 8.27 -4.44
N GLY A 93 8.56 7.01 -4.90
CA GLY A 93 7.50 6.39 -5.68
C GLY A 93 6.21 6.22 -4.93
N ILE A 94 6.28 5.84 -3.65
CA ILE A 94 5.11 5.73 -2.79
C ILE A 94 4.47 7.11 -2.61
N LEU A 95 5.24 8.14 -2.27
CA LEU A 95 4.71 9.51 -2.11
C LEU A 95 4.06 10.01 -3.40
N ARG A 96 4.71 9.82 -4.57
CA ARG A 96 4.13 10.19 -5.88
C ARG A 96 2.76 9.55 -6.11
N GLN A 97 2.62 8.25 -5.82
CA GLN A 97 1.33 7.55 -5.99
C GLN A 97 0.25 8.10 -5.06
N LEU A 98 0.59 8.36 -3.79
CA LEU A 98 -0.35 8.94 -2.82
C LEU A 98 -0.83 10.33 -3.26
N THR A 99 0.06 11.16 -3.79
CA THR A 99 -0.27 12.49 -4.33
C THR A 99 -1.18 12.39 -5.56
N GLN A 100 -0.86 11.49 -6.50
CA GLN A 100 -1.69 11.25 -7.69
C GLN A 100 -3.11 10.79 -7.34
N TRP A 101 -3.28 10.09 -6.21
CA TRP A 101 -4.59 9.69 -5.70
C TRP A 101 -5.30 10.78 -4.88
N GLY A 102 -4.67 11.94 -4.67
CA GLY A 102 -5.19 13.03 -3.84
C GLY A 102 -5.26 12.68 -2.36
N LEU A 103 -4.47 11.71 -1.88
CA LEU A 103 -4.42 11.34 -0.47
C LEU A 103 -3.51 12.28 0.33
N ILE A 104 -2.55 12.92 -0.33
CA ILE A 104 -1.61 13.88 0.28
C ILE A 104 -1.42 15.08 -0.66
N ASP A 105 -0.99 16.21 -0.10
CA ASP A 105 -0.69 17.44 -0.84
C ASP A 105 0.70 17.36 -1.51
N GLU A 106 0.86 18.01 -2.66
CA GLU A 106 2.14 18.10 -3.41
C GLU A 106 3.30 18.64 -2.54
N SER A 107 3.01 19.52 -1.59
CA SER A 107 3.99 20.06 -0.64
C SER A 107 4.66 18.99 0.24
N VAL A 108 3.98 17.87 0.50
CA VAL A 108 4.50 16.74 1.28
C VAL A 108 5.35 15.78 0.43
N SER A 109 5.15 15.79 -0.89
CA SER A 109 5.87 14.95 -1.85
C SER A 109 7.31 15.41 -2.14
N THR A 110 7.68 16.64 -1.77
CA THR A 110 8.94 17.30 -2.21
C THR A 110 10.03 17.34 -1.13
N ILE A 111 9.72 16.93 0.11
CA ILE A 111 10.71 16.96 1.18
C ILE A 111 11.71 15.81 0.97
N SER A 112 12.93 16.16 0.57
CA SER A 112 14.07 15.26 0.39
C SER A 112 14.53 14.70 1.73
#